data_AF-A0A2D5EJY0-F1
#
_entry.id   AF-A0A2D5EJY0-F1
#
_cell.length_a   1.000
_cell.length_b   1.000
_cell.length_c   1.000
_cell.angle_alpha   90.00
_cell.angle_beta   90.00
_cell.angle_gamma   90.00
#
_symmetry.space_group_name_H-M   'P 1'
#
loop_
_entity.id
_entity.type
_entity.pdbx_description
1 polymer ?
#
loop_
_entity_poly.entity_id
_entity_poly.type
_entity_poly.pdbx_seq_one_letter_code
_entity_poly.pdbx_strand_id
1 'polypeptide(L)'
;LKTPIISTVIGEGGSGGALAIGVCDQLNMLQYSTYAVISPEGCASILWKSAEYAAQAAEAMGVTADRLKELGVADHVIDEPLGGAHRNPEKMAETLKTSLAQGVAELSRLPLDELVSRRYERLTRYDGGR
;
A
#
# COMPACT_ATOMS: atom_id res chain seq x y z
N LEU A 1 -11.64 -15.07 -0.74
CA LEU A 1 -12.61 -14.56 -1.74
C LEU A 1 -12.24 -15.08 -3.12
N LYS A 2 -13.18 -15.67 -3.88
CA LYS A 2 -12.92 -16.24 -5.21
C LYS A 2 -13.14 -15.20 -6.33
N THR A 3 -12.40 -14.10 -6.23
CA THR A 3 -12.43 -12.99 -7.20
C THR A 3 -11.10 -12.24 -7.12
N PRO A 4 -10.64 -11.59 -8.20
CA PRO A 4 -9.52 -10.64 -8.15
C PRO A 4 -9.82 -9.51 -7.16
N ILE A 5 -8.81 -9.13 -6.37
CA ILE A 5 -8.86 -8.03 -5.41
C ILE A 5 -7.61 -7.19 -5.59
N ILE A 6 -7.81 -5.91 -5.89
CA ILE A 6 -6.77 -4.90 -5.93
C ILE A 6 -7.11 -3.86 -4.88
N SER A 7 -6.18 -3.61 -3.96
CA SER A 7 -6.30 -2.51 -2.99
C SER A 7 -5.32 -1.41 -3.37
N THR A 8 -5.75 -0.15 -3.35
CA THR A 8 -4.88 0.99 -3.63
C THR A 8 -4.92 1.97 -2.47
N VAL A 9 -3.75 2.28 -1.89
CA VAL A 9 -3.62 3.31 -0.86
C VAL A 9 -3.48 4.67 -1.55
N ILE A 10 -4.54 5.48 -1.48
CA ILE A 10 -4.64 6.79 -2.16
C ILE A 10 -4.28 8.00 -1.28
N GLY A 11 -3.98 7.76 0.00
CA GLY A 11 -3.67 8.80 0.98
C GLY A 11 -2.98 8.18 2.18
N GLU A 12 -3.67 8.07 3.31
CA GLU A 12 -3.11 7.45 4.52
C GLU A 12 -3.71 6.07 4.78
N GLY A 13 -2.86 5.06 4.78
CA GLY A 13 -3.15 3.69 5.20
C GLY A 13 -2.83 3.50 6.68
N GLY A 14 -3.83 3.69 7.55
CA GLY A 14 -3.65 3.59 9.00
C GLY A 14 -3.97 2.21 9.57
N SER A 15 -2.95 1.53 10.10
CA SER A 15 -3.04 0.38 11.01
C SER A 15 -3.98 -0.74 10.54
N GLY A 16 -4.64 -1.41 11.48
CA GLY A 16 -5.62 -2.46 11.22
C GLY A 16 -6.84 -1.99 10.42
N GLY A 17 -7.18 -0.69 10.47
CA GLY A 17 -8.29 -0.13 9.71
C GLY A 17 -8.04 -0.18 8.20
N ALA A 18 -6.85 0.19 7.76
CA ALA A 18 -6.43 0.04 6.37
C ALA A 18 -6.25 -1.45 5.99
N LEU A 19 -5.70 -2.27 6.89
CA LEU A 19 -5.53 -3.70 6.65
C LEU A 19 -6.87 -4.45 6.48
N ALA A 20 -7.93 -4.02 7.17
CA ALA A 20 -9.25 -4.63 7.10
C ALA A 20 -9.81 -4.73 5.66
N ILE A 21 -9.38 -3.80 4.78
CA ILE A 21 -9.72 -3.78 3.35
C ILE A 21 -8.47 -3.87 2.45
N GLY A 22 -7.31 -4.14 3.03
CA GLY A 22 -6.02 -4.21 2.36
C GLY A 22 -5.57 -5.63 2.00
N VAL A 23 -6.33 -6.67 2.38
CA VAL A 23 -6.04 -8.06 2.03
C VAL A 23 -6.44 -8.33 0.58
N CYS A 24 -5.45 -8.30 -0.31
CA CYS A 24 -5.64 -8.29 -1.76
C CYS A 24 -4.63 -9.19 -2.49
N ASP A 25 -4.87 -9.40 -3.79
CA ASP A 25 -3.91 -10.06 -4.69
C ASP A 25 -2.78 -9.10 -5.10
N GLN A 26 -3.12 -7.83 -5.25
CA GLN A 26 -2.23 -6.76 -5.66
C GLN A 26 -2.50 -5.50 -4.80
N LEU A 27 -1.45 -5.01 -4.15
CA LEU A 27 -1.45 -3.78 -3.38
C LEU A 27 -0.73 -2.68 -4.16
N ASN A 28 -1.46 -1.64 -4.53
CA ASN A 28 -0.90 -0.43 -5.13
C ASN A 28 -0.83 0.68 -4.08
N MET A 29 0.12 1.60 -4.27
CA MET A 29 0.22 2.82 -3.49
C MET A 29 0.41 4.00 -4.44
N LEU A 30 -0.28 5.13 -4.20
CA LEU A 30 0.10 6.37 -4.86
C LEU A 30 1.46 6.85 -4.32
N GLN A 31 2.21 7.57 -5.16
CA GLN A 31 3.58 7.99 -4.88
C GLN A 31 3.78 8.67 -3.52
N TYR A 32 2.85 9.52 -3.10
CA TYR A 32 2.91 10.26 -1.84
C TYR A 32 1.99 9.69 -0.76
N SER A 33 1.41 8.51 -0.98
CA SER A 33 0.61 7.83 0.03
C SER A 33 1.51 7.15 1.08
N THR A 34 0.97 6.96 2.28
CA THR A 34 1.66 6.31 3.39
C THR A 34 0.90 5.09 3.86
N TYR A 35 1.61 4.09 4.38
CA TYR A 35 0.99 2.92 5.02
C TYR A 35 1.79 2.54 6.27
N ALA A 36 1.15 2.52 7.43
CA ALA A 36 1.84 2.31 8.70
C ALA A 36 0.97 1.54 9.71
N VAL A 37 1.61 0.78 10.60
CA VAL A 37 0.93 0.06 11.70
C VAL A 37 0.46 0.99 12.83
N ILE A 38 1.13 2.13 12.99
CA ILE A 38 0.86 3.19 13.97
C ILE A 38 1.14 4.53 13.28
N SER A 39 0.52 5.63 13.71
CA SER A 39 0.92 6.94 13.17
C SER A 39 2.36 7.29 13.62
N PRO A 40 3.12 8.06 12.83
CA PRO A 40 4.45 8.51 13.23
C PRO A 40 4.47 9.27 14.56
N GLU A 41 3.45 10.07 14.84
CA GLU A 41 3.28 10.80 16.12
C GLU A 41 3.07 9.82 17.28
N GLY A 42 2.26 8.78 17.07
CA GLY A 42 2.03 7.71 18.04
C GLY A 42 3.33 6.98 18.35
N CYS A 43 4.08 6.58 17.33
CA CYS A 43 5.39 5.95 17.48
C CYS A 43 6.38 6.84 18.24
N ALA A 44 6.46 8.12 17.86
CA ALA A 44 7.32 9.10 18.50
C ALA A 44 7.00 9.30 19.99
N SER A 45 5.72 9.39 20.33
CA SER A 45 5.26 9.51 21.72
C SER A 45 5.61 8.31 22.59
N ILE A 46 5.73 7.11 22.01
CA ILE A 46 6.07 5.89 22.75
C ILE A 46 7.60 5.76 22.90
N LEU A 47 8.33 5.87 21.79
CA LEU A 47 9.77 5.59 21.77
C LEU A 47 10.62 6.79 22.25
N TRP A 48 10.23 8.01 21.90
CA TRP A 48 10.93 9.24 22.25
C TRP A 48 10.23 10.09 23.32
N LYS A 49 9.06 9.66 23.80
CA LYS A 49 8.25 10.40 24.80
C LYS A 49 7.88 11.83 24.36
N SER A 50 7.92 12.10 23.06
CA SER A 50 7.54 13.38 22.46
C SER A 50 7.07 13.17 21.02
N ALA A 51 5.98 13.83 20.63
CA ALA A 51 5.44 13.81 19.27
C ALA A 51 6.30 14.61 18.28
N GLU A 52 7.22 15.46 18.76
CA GLU A 52 8.10 16.28 17.91
C GLU A 52 9.03 15.42 17.04
N TYR A 53 9.29 14.18 17.45
CA TYR A 53 10.11 13.23 16.71
C TYR A 53 9.34 12.45 15.63
N ALA A 54 8.12 12.87 15.26
CA ALA A 54 7.29 12.19 14.27
C ALA A 54 8.00 12.00 12.91
N ALA A 55 8.75 12.99 12.43
CA ALA A 55 9.48 12.86 11.17
C ALA A 55 10.54 11.75 11.22
N GLN A 56 11.30 11.68 12.32
CA GLN A 56 12.29 10.62 12.54
C GLN A 56 11.63 9.24 12.69
N ALA A 57 10.47 9.18 13.35
CA ALA A 57 9.69 7.96 13.46
C ALA A 57 9.18 7.49 12.10
N ALA A 58 8.65 8.39 11.26
CA ALA A 58 8.17 8.08 9.91
C ALA A 58 9.28 7.49 9.03
N GLU A 59 10.47 8.09 9.07
CA GLU A 59 11.64 7.60 8.34
C GLU A 59 12.10 6.22 8.83
N ALA A 60 12.22 6.04 10.15
CA ALA A 60 12.63 4.77 10.75
C ALA A 60 11.62 3.65 10.48
N MET A 61 10.32 3.97 10.42
CA MET A 61 9.25 3.02 10.12
C MET A 61 9.15 2.67 8.63
N GLY A 62 9.68 3.52 7.73
CA GLY A 62 9.65 3.27 6.29
C GLY A 62 8.24 3.31 5.70
N VAL A 63 7.43 4.31 6.07
CA VAL A 63 5.99 4.38 5.75
C VAL A 63 5.67 4.76 4.29
N THR A 64 6.66 5.11 3.48
CA THR A 64 6.48 5.63 2.12
C THR A 64 6.24 4.53 1.10
N ALA A 65 5.54 4.86 0.01
CA ALA A 65 5.24 3.92 -1.08
C ALA A 65 6.48 3.23 -1.65
N ASP A 66 7.54 4.00 -1.93
CA ASP A 66 8.81 3.46 -2.46
C ASP A 66 9.46 2.47 -1.48
N ARG A 67 9.49 2.81 -0.18
CA ARG A 67 10.11 1.94 0.82
C ARG A 67 9.32 0.65 0.99
N LEU A 68 7.99 0.72 1.00
CA LEU A 68 7.13 -0.46 1.09
C LEU A 68 7.17 -1.32 -0.18
N LYS A 69 7.46 -0.71 -1.33
CA LYS A 69 7.73 -1.44 -2.58
C LYS A 69 9.06 -2.20 -2.50
N GLU A 70 10.12 -1.58 -1.97
CA GLU A 70 11.41 -2.24 -1.75
C GLU A 70 11.30 -3.42 -0.78
N LEU A 71 10.48 -3.29 0.26
CA LEU A 71 10.20 -4.34 1.24
C LEU A 71 9.27 -5.45 0.71
N GLY A 72 8.76 -5.32 -0.52
CA GLY A 72 7.85 -6.29 -1.15
C GLY A 72 6.44 -6.29 -0.57
N VAL A 73 6.06 -5.27 0.21
CA VAL A 73 4.70 -5.11 0.76
C VAL A 73 3.77 -4.54 -0.31
N ALA A 74 4.21 -3.47 -1.00
CA ALA A 74 3.50 -2.90 -2.15
C ALA A 74 3.98 -3.54 -3.46
N ASP A 75 3.06 -3.83 -4.38
CA ASP A 75 3.38 -4.37 -5.70
C ASP A 75 3.66 -3.26 -6.71
N HIS A 76 2.99 -2.12 -6.59
CA HIS A 76 3.18 -1.01 -7.51
C HIS A 76 3.09 0.33 -6.79
N VAL A 77 3.97 1.23 -7.20
CA VAL A 77 3.86 2.65 -6.91
C VAL A 77 3.31 3.32 -8.15
N ILE A 78 2.21 4.07 -8.00
CA ILE A 78 1.56 4.81 -9.07
C ILE A 78 1.99 6.26 -8.96
N ASP A 79 2.69 6.74 -9.98
CA ASP A 79 3.19 8.11 -10.04
C ASP A 79 2.04 9.12 -9.97
N GLU A 80 2.26 10.17 -9.17
CA GLU A 80 1.33 11.28 -9.07
C GLU A 80 1.71 12.41 -10.05
N PRO A 81 0.76 13.27 -10.44
CA PRO A 81 1.07 14.50 -11.16
C PRO A 81 2.15 15.33 -10.45
N LEU A 82 2.87 16.17 -11.21
CA LEU A 82 3.92 17.02 -10.64
C LEU A 82 3.39 17.84 -9.46
N GLY A 83 3.94 17.57 -8.27
CA GLY A 83 3.57 18.20 -7.01
C GLY A 83 2.34 17.60 -6.30
N GLY A 84 1.87 16.43 -6.71
CA GLY A 84 0.86 15.62 -6.03
C GLY A 84 -0.50 15.52 -6.74
N ALA A 85 -1.26 14.49 -6.39
CA ALA A 85 -2.58 14.15 -6.94
C ALA A 85 -3.57 15.30 -6.90
N HIS A 86 -3.55 16.09 -5.83
CA HIS A 86 -4.42 17.25 -5.65
C HIS A 86 -4.20 18.35 -6.71
N ARG A 87 -3.04 18.39 -7.37
CA ARG A 87 -2.74 19.40 -8.40
C ARG A 87 -3.36 19.10 -9.74
N ASN A 88 -3.64 17.83 -10.04
CA ASN A 88 -4.37 17.43 -11.23
C ASN A 88 -5.15 16.13 -10.98
N PRO A 89 -6.32 16.20 -10.30
CA PRO A 89 -7.09 15.03 -9.95
C PRO A 89 -7.59 14.23 -11.14
N GLU A 90 -7.91 14.89 -12.26
CA GLU A 90 -8.32 14.22 -13.50
C GLU A 90 -7.19 13.36 -14.06
N LYS A 91 -5.98 13.90 -14.13
CA LYS A 91 -4.81 13.14 -14.58
C LYS A 91 -4.47 11.99 -13.62
N MET A 92 -4.62 12.20 -12.32
CA MET A 92 -4.44 11.14 -11.33
C MET A 92 -5.46 10.02 -11.54
N ALA A 93 -6.74 10.36 -11.74
CA ALA A 93 -7.80 9.39 -11.98
C ALA A 93 -7.53 8.55 -13.24
N GLU A 94 -7.09 9.16 -14.35
CA GLU A 94 -6.75 8.42 -15.57
C GLU A 94 -5.55 7.49 -15.39
N THR A 95 -4.54 7.93 -14.63
CA THR A 95 -3.35 7.12 -14.32
C THR A 95 -3.72 5.92 -13.44
N LEU A 96 -4.51 6.17 -12.39
CA LEU A 96 -5.05 5.13 -11.52
C LEU A 96 -5.92 4.13 -12.28
N LYS A 97 -6.86 4.62 -13.11
CA LYS A 97 -7.73 3.79 -13.95
C LYS A 97 -6.93 2.86 -14.86
N THR A 98 -5.87 3.39 -15.48
CA THR A 98 -4.99 2.60 -16.36
C THR A 98 -4.33 1.46 -15.57
N SER A 99 -3.76 1.76 -14.39
CA SER A 99 -3.13 0.76 -13.53
C SER A 99 -4.12 -0.30 -13.03
N LEU A 100 -5.31 0.11 -12.59
CA LEU A 100 -6.36 -0.82 -12.14
C LEU A 100 -6.86 -1.71 -13.28
N ALA A 101 -7.08 -1.15 -14.48
CA ALA A 101 -7.52 -1.93 -15.64
C ALA A 101 -6.50 -3.00 -16.04
N GLN A 102 -5.20 -2.65 -16.00
CA GLN A 102 -4.10 -3.59 -16.24
C GLN A 102 -4.09 -4.71 -15.19
N GLY A 103 -4.11 -4.35 -13.91
CA GLY A 103 -4.11 -5.34 -12.81
C GLY A 103 -5.32 -6.27 -12.87
N VAL A 104 -6.53 -5.74 -13.14
CA VAL A 104 -7.73 -6.57 -13.29
C VAL A 104 -7.58 -7.51 -14.48
N ALA A 105 -7.11 -7.04 -15.63
CA ALA A 105 -6.90 -7.88 -16.80
C ALA A 105 -5.87 -8.99 -16.57
N GLU A 106 -4.80 -8.72 -15.82
CA GLU A 106 -3.77 -9.70 -15.48
C GLU A 106 -4.29 -10.76 -14.50
N LEU A 107 -4.89 -10.33 -13.39
CA LEU A 107 -5.40 -11.22 -12.35
C LEU A 107 -6.58 -12.07 -12.85
N SER A 108 -7.38 -11.55 -13.77
CA SER A 108 -8.54 -12.27 -14.33
C SER A 108 -8.15 -13.40 -15.27
N ARG A 109 -6.88 -13.48 -15.71
CA ARG A 109 -6.37 -14.61 -16.51
C ARG A 109 -6.01 -15.82 -15.67
N LEU A 110 -5.90 -15.65 -14.34
CA LEU A 110 -5.54 -16.72 -13.43
C LEU A 110 -6.76 -17.60 -13.12
N PRO A 111 -6.60 -18.93 -13.06
CA PRO A 111 -7.62 -19.80 -12.47
C PRO A 111 -7.95 -19.37 -11.04
N LEU A 112 -9.21 -19.45 -10.64
CA LEU A 112 -9.66 -18.98 -9.31
C LEU A 112 -8.93 -19.65 -8.15
N ASP A 113 -8.61 -20.94 -8.28
CA ASP A 113 -7.90 -21.67 -7.22
C ASP A 113 -6.44 -21.22 -7.12
N GLU A 114 -5.79 -20.92 -8.25
CA GLU A 114 -4.44 -20.34 -8.28
C GLU A 114 -4.45 -18.93 -7.68
N LEU A 115 -5.42 -18.10 -8.04
CA LEU A 115 -5.57 -16.74 -7.50
C LEU A 115 -5.68 -16.77 -5.96
N VAL A 116 -6.54 -17.65 -5.43
CA VAL A 116 -6.71 -17.78 -3.97
C VAL A 116 -5.45 -18.34 -3.31
N SER A 117 -4.78 -19.31 -3.92
CA SER A 117 -3.51 -19.86 -3.41
C SER A 117 -2.42 -18.80 -3.37
N ARG A 118 -2.23 -18.03 -4.45
CA ARG A 118 -1.26 -16.93 -4.52
C ARG A 118 -1.52 -15.87 -3.46
N ARG A 119 -2.78 -15.50 -3.22
CA ARG A 119 -3.12 -14.56 -2.14
C ARG A 119 -2.74 -15.11 -0.77
N TYR A 120 -2.98 -16.39 -0.52
CA TYR A 120 -2.62 -17.02 0.74
C TYR A 120 -1.10 -17.06 0.92
N GLU A 121 -0.35 -17.47 -0.10
CA GLU A 121 1.11 -17.47 -0.09
C GLU A 121 1.69 -16.07 0.15
N ARG A 122 1.14 -15.04 -0.49
CA ARG A 122 1.53 -13.65 -0.24
C ARG A 122 1.43 -13.32 1.25
N LEU A 123 0.31 -13.66 1.89
CA LEU A 123 0.07 -13.34 3.30
C LEU A 123 1.01 -14.10 4.24
N THR A 124 1.31 -15.36 3.94
CA THR A 124 2.23 -16.16 4.77
C THR A 124 3.70 -15.79 4.56
N ARG A 125 4.08 -15.26 3.40
CA ARG A 125 5.44 -14.75 3.16
C ARG A 125 5.80 -13.57 4.07
N TYR A 126 4.83 -12.73 4.44
CA TYR A 126 5.09 -11.61 5.36
C TYR A 126 5.46 -12.07 6.78
N ASP A 127 5.09 -13.29 7.17
CA ASP A 127 5.46 -13.90 8.45
C ASP A 127 6.90 -14.45 8.46
N GLY A 128 7.52 -14.57 7.29
CA GLY A 128 8.87 -15.11 7.09
C GLY A 128 10.02 -14.21 7.59
N GLY A 129 9.73 -13.19 8.40
CA GLY A 129 10.72 -12.39 9.13
C GLY A 129 11.33 -13.11 10.34
N ARG A 130 11.43 -14.45 10.28
CA ARG A 130 12.29 -15.30 11.11
C ARG A 130 13.06 -16.27 10.24
#